data_AF-A0A2K8LLJ2-F1
#
_entry.id   AF-A0A2K8LLJ2-F1
#
_cell.length_a   1.000
_cell.length_b   1.000
_cell.length_c   1.000
_cell.angle_alpha   90.00
_cell.angle_beta   90.00
_cell.angle_gamma   90.00
#
_symmetry.space_group_name_H-M   'P 1'
#
loop_
_entity.id
_entity.type
_entity.pdbx_description
1 polymer ?
#
loop_
_entity_poly.entity_id
_entity_poly.type
_entity_poly.pdbx_seq_one_letter_code
_entity_poly.pdbx_strand_id
1 'polypeptide(L)'
;MRKIVLAAAASGAAAMVLTACHSIPGAAGSDVPESPAAAASPTSAAPSPTAPGTVAPVEQSKPASAPAASASMGSGTSANRPSATGGPVGQSGAGGYGVPAGTPLAKSGSITAKSGQVIENLDITGRVLIGDGVHDVVIRNCRFTGDGTVPWGIDTEGDGSVNADHVTIRGDYTDAGIGYHNVTVSHADIYGMTNDGAKVGNNFTMTDSWIHDFTPATGAHADGLQIMERVANVLVQHNVVNPGLGGEWSKDPAADRSVNSAMIMNDSIDRGTAGRIVVDGNQIGGGGYSVYFGVPGDTAFTNNRFVRDSYRWGPVEPSAKTDVWSGNTFTDNGAAVAP
;
A
#
# COMPACT_ATOMS: atom_id res chain seq x y z
N MET A 1 52.91 27.36 7.69
CA MET A 1 51.81 28.25 7.28
C MET A 1 50.72 27.41 6.62
N ARG A 2 49.68 27.02 7.36
CA ARG A 2 48.50 26.30 6.83
C ARG A 2 47.28 27.07 7.31
N LYS A 3 46.51 27.62 6.36
CA LYS A 3 45.27 28.36 6.59
C LYS A 3 44.16 27.35 6.89
N ILE A 4 43.56 27.46 8.07
CA ILE A 4 42.27 26.86 8.41
C ILE A 4 41.22 27.92 8.04
N VAL A 5 40.28 27.56 7.17
CA VAL A 5 39.10 28.37 6.85
C VAL A 5 37.95 27.83 7.70
N LEU A 6 37.54 28.61 8.71
CA LEU A 6 36.26 28.45 9.40
C LEU A 6 35.18 29.10 8.52
N ALA A 7 34.16 28.34 8.13
CA ALA A 7 32.90 28.87 7.62
C ALA A 7 31.89 28.90 8.78
N ALA A 8 31.35 30.09 9.06
CA ALA A 8 30.36 30.34 10.09
C ALA A 8 28.97 29.91 9.62
N ALA A 9 28.27 29.13 10.44
CA ALA A 9 26.84 28.87 10.30
C ALA A 9 26.06 30.01 10.98
N ALA A 10 25.22 30.70 10.21
CA ALA A 10 24.28 31.68 10.72
C ALA A 10 22.95 30.98 11.02
N SER A 11 22.66 30.81 12.32
CA SER A 11 21.40 30.29 12.83
C SER A 11 20.37 31.42 12.84
N GLY A 12 19.34 31.33 11.99
CA GLY A 12 18.17 32.20 12.04
C GLY A 12 17.21 31.77 13.15
N ALA A 13 17.08 32.59 14.18
CA ALA A 13 16.07 32.43 15.23
C ALA A 13 14.72 32.95 14.71
N ALA A 14 13.72 32.08 14.57
CA ALA A 14 12.34 32.47 14.35
C ALA A 14 11.71 32.84 15.71
N ALA A 15 11.29 34.10 15.84
CA ALA A 15 10.57 34.60 17.00
C ALA A 15 9.13 34.06 16.98
N MET A 16 8.79 33.21 17.96
CA MET A 16 7.41 32.91 18.33
C MET A 16 6.77 34.14 18.97
N VAL A 17 5.76 34.71 18.32
CA VAL A 17 4.85 35.69 18.93
C VAL A 17 3.72 34.90 19.60
N LEU A 18 3.80 34.77 20.94
CA LEU A 18 2.66 34.38 21.77
C LEU A 18 1.70 35.58 21.85
N THR A 19 0.53 35.48 21.23
CA THR A 19 -0.57 36.41 21.48
C THR A 19 -1.36 35.96 22.70
N ALA A 20 -1.42 36.86 23.68
CA ALA A 20 -2.02 36.66 24.99
C ALA A 20 -3.56 36.55 24.95
N CYS A 21 -4.07 35.69 25.84
CA CYS A 21 -5.47 35.57 26.22
C CYS A 21 -6.06 36.91 26.68
N HIS A 22 -7.17 37.33 26.08
CA HIS A 22 -8.06 38.35 26.64
C HIS A 22 -9.33 37.68 27.14
N SER A 23 -9.47 37.65 28.46
CA SER A 23 -10.70 37.33 29.18
C SER A 23 -11.65 38.53 29.13
N ILE A 24 -12.88 38.32 28.66
CA ILE A 24 -13.98 39.29 28.71
C ILE A 24 -14.93 38.92 29.87
N PRO A 25 -15.28 39.85 30.76
CA PRO A 25 -16.35 39.66 31.74
C PRO A 25 -17.71 40.17 31.22
N GLY A 26 -18.74 39.31 31.36
CA GLY A 26 -20.10 39.65 31.82
C GLY A 26 -21.06 40.47 30.94
N ALA A 27 -22.18 39.85 30.55
CA ALA A 27 -23.53 40.44 30.45
C ALA A 27 -24.53 39.27 30.29
N ALA A 28 -25.37 38.98 31.29
CA ALA A 28 -26.71 39.55 31.53
C ALA A 28 -27.80 39.04 30.56
N GLY A 29 -28.63 38.13 31.07
CA GLY A 29 -30.08 38.04 30.90
C GLY A 29 -30.68 37.95 29.50
N SER A 30 -31.29 36.80 29.19
CA SER A 30 -32.51 36.75 28.37
C SER A 30 -33.28 35.47 28.65
N ASP A 31 -34.51 35.66 29.13
CA ASP A 31 -35.52 34.65 29.40
C ASP A 31 -35.85 33.82 28.15
N VAL A 32 -35.87 32.49 28.30
CA VAL A 32 -36.41 31.57 27.29
C VAL A 32 -37.74 31.03 27.82
N PRO A 33 -38.84 31.11 27.05
CA PRO A 33 -40.14 30.62 27.48
C PRO A 33 -40.18 29.09 27.53
N GLU A 34 -40.84 28.56 28.56
CA GLU A 34 -41.06 27.13 28.77
C GLU A 34 -41.74 26.47 27.56
N SER A 35 -41.12 25.40 27.08
CA SER A 35 -41.64 24.51 26.04
C SER A 35 -42.69 23.55 26.64
N PRO A 36 -43.85 23.35 26.00
CA PRO A 36 -44.92 22.52 26.56
C PRO A 36 -44.55 21.04 26.59
N ALA A 37 -44.91 20.40 27.71
CA ALA A 37 -44.69 18.99 28.01
C ALA A 37 -45.30 18.07 26.94
N ALA A 38 -44.46 17.21 26.35
CA ALA A 38 -44.87 16.16 25.44
C ALA A 38 -45.60 15.03 26.19
N ALA A 39 -46.78 14.66 25.66
CA ALA A 39 -47.60 13.56 26.15
C ALA A 39 -46.91 12.20 25.95
N ALA A 40 -46.95 11.36 26.99
CA ALA A 40 -46.39 10.01 26.99
C ALA A 40 -47.13 9.10 25.99
N SER A 41 -46.37 8.49 25.07
CA SER A 41 -46.85 7.40 24.21
C SER A 41 -46.82 6.05 24.97
N PRO A 42 -47.76 5.13 24.67
CA PRO A 42 -47.86 3.86 25.37
C PRO A 42 -46.72 2.90 25.00
N THR A 43 -46.13 2.31 26.02
CA THR A 43 -45.08 1.29 25.95
C THR A 43 -45.61 0.00 25.32
N SER A 44 -45.08 -0.36 24.14
CA SER A 44 -45.26 -1.70 23.55
C SER A 44 -44.40 -2.71 24.30
N ALA A 45 -45.02 -3.78 24.80
CA ALA A 45 -44.32 -4.87 25.48
C ALA A 45 -43.36 -5.58 24.51
N ALA A 46 -42.09 -5.68 24.91
CA ALA A 46 -41.07 -6.42 24.20
C ALA A 46 -41.29 -7.94 24.36
N PRO A 47 -41.11 -8.75 23.30
CA PRO A 47 -41.19 -10.21 23.40
C PRO A 47 -40.07 -10.77 24.28
N SER A 48 -40.44 -11.74 25.12
CA SER A 48 -39.54 -12.45 26.03
C SER A 48 -38.50 -13.27 25.24
N PRO A 49 -37.19 -13.14 25.54
CA PRO A 49 -36.16 -13.90 24.84
C PRO A 49 -36.25 -15.39 25.20
N THR A 50 -36.34 -16.22 24.17
CA THR A 50 -36.24 -17.68 24.29
C THR A 50 -34.81 -18.06 24.68
N ALA A 51 -34.67 -18.88 25.73
CA ALA A 51 -33.38 -19.35 26.24
C ALA A 51 -32.61 -20.15 25.16
N PRO A 52 -31.30 -19.89 24.95
CA PRO A 52 -30.47 -20.71 24.08
C PRO A 52 -30.30 -22.11 24.67
N GLY A 53 -30.55 -23.14 23.85
CA GLY A 53 -30.28 -24.53 24.21
C GLY A 53 -28.80 -24.76 24.49
N THR A 54 -28.49 -25.36 25.63
CA THR A 54 -27.16 -25.82 26.02
C THR A 54 -26.70 -26.93 25.07
N VAL A 55 -25.77 -26.61 24.17
CA VAL A 55 -25.10 -27.62 23.34
C VAL A 55 -23.94 -28.22 24.14
N ALA A 56 -23.89 -29.55 24.20
CA ALA A 56 -22.83 -30.29 24.89
C ALA A 56 -21.45 -30.02 24.26
N PRO A 57 -20.36 -29.97 25.06
CA PRO A 57 -19.01 -29.77 24.53
C PRO A 57 -18.59 -30.95 23.66
N VAL A 58 -18.20 -30.68 22.42
CA VAL A 58 -17.50 -31.65 21.57
C VAL A 58 -16.03 -31.63 21.98
N GLU A 59 -15.51 -32.75 22.48
CA GLU A 59 -14.08 -32.92 22.77
C GLU A 59 -13.25 -32.74 21.50
N GLN A 60 -12.48 -31.66 21.46
CA GLN A 60 -11.53 -31.38 20.39
C GLN A 60 -10.22 -32.15 20.67
N SER A 61 -9.97 -33.20 19.90
CA SER A 61 -8.75 -34.01 20.00
C SER A 61 -7.50 -33.18 19.72
N LYS A 62 -6.56 -33.22 20.67
CA LYS A 62 -5.21 -32.63 20.64
C LYS A 62 -4.44 -33.06 19.38
N PRO A 63 -3.98 -32.13 18.52
CA PRO A 63 -3.11 -32.48 17.39
C PRO A 63 -1.76 -33.03 17.86
N ALA A 64 -1.30 -34.09 17.19
CA ALA A 64 0.00 -34.71 17.43
C ALA A 64 1.15 -33.78 17.02
N SER A 65 2.20 -33.76 17.84
CA SER A 65 3.41 -32.94 17.65
C SER A 65 4.14 -33.29 16.35
N ALA A 66 4.37 -32.30 15.48
CA ALA A 66 5.22 -32.43 14.30
C ALA A 66 6.72 -32.40 14.68
N PRO A 67 7.59 -33.13 13.97
CA PRO A 67 9.01 -33.24 14.30
C PRO A 67 9.78 -31.95 13.97
N ALA A 68 10.74 -31.60 14.84
CA ALA A 68 11.62 -30.46 14.68
C ALA A 68 12.59 -30.66 13.51
N ALA A 69 12.47 -29.80 12.48
CA ALA A 69 13.48 -29.69 11.43
C ALA A 69 14.52 -28.64 11.83
N SER A 70 15.74 -29.10 12.14
CA SER A 70 16.92 -28.27 12.28
C SER A 70 17.55 -28.09 10.90
N ALA A 71 17.52 -26.86 10.36
CA ALA A 71 18.23 -26.51 9.13
C ALA A 71 19.36 -25.52 9.46
N SER A 72 20.60 -26.02 9.36
CA SER A 72 21.82 -25.23 9.38
C SER A 72 21.97 -24.51 8.04
N MET A 73 21.94 -23.17 8.05
CA MET A 73 22.23 -22.34 6.89
C MET A 73 23.75 -22.22 6.71
N GLY A 74 24.29 -22.95 5.73
CA GLY A 74 25.69 -22.85 5.31
C GLY A 74 25.95 -21.57 4.51
N SER A 75 27.03 -20.89 4.86
CA SER A 75 27.57 -19.73 4.12
C SER A 75 28.14 -20.19 2.77
N GLY A 76 27.38 -19.97 1.70
CA GLY A 76 27.79 -20.25 0.32
C GLY A 76 28.29 -19.00 -0.38
N THR A 77 29.51 -19.06 -0.91
CA THR A 77 30.18 -18.03 -1.70
C THR A 77 29.45 -17.73 -3.02
N SER A 78 29.26 -16.44 -3.30
CA SER A 78 28.65 -15.86 -4.49
C SER A 78 29.32 -16.33 -5.79
N ALA A 79 28.58 -17.07 -6.61
CA ALA A 79 28.94 -17.42 -7.97
C ALA A 79 27.86 -16.90 -8.93
N ASN A 80 28.27 -16.04 -9.88
CA ASN A 80 27.54 -15.55 -11.06
C ASN A 80 26.01 -15.62 -11.00
N ARG A 81 25.42 -14.56 -10.43
CA ARG A 81 23.98 -14.29 -10.40
C ARG A 81 23.43 -14.19 -11.84
N PRO A 82 22.50 -15.06 -12.26
CA PRO A 82 21.73 -14.86 -13.48
C PRO A 82 20.98 -13.53 -13.38
N SER A 83 21.05 -12.71 -14.43
CA SER A 83 20.23 -11.49 -14.50
C SER A 83 18.76 -11.90 -14.52
N ALA A 84 18.02 -11.64 -13.45
CA ALA A 84 16.57 -11.86 -13.34
C ALA A 84 15.78 -10.81 -14.14
N THR A 85 16.18 -10.56 -15.38
CA THR A 85 15.54 -9.62 -16.33
C THR A 85 14.47 -10.28 -17.19
N GLY A 86 14.09 -11.53 -16.88
CA GLY A 86 12.92 -12.17 -17.45
C GLY A 86 11.62 -11.61 -16.86
N GLY A 87 11.36 -10.29 -17.02
CA GLY A 87 9.98 -9.83 -17.10
C GLY A 87 9.29 -10.56 -18.26
N PRO A 88 7.94 -10.54 -18.35
CA PRO A 88 7.29 -10.90 -19.61
C PRO A 88 8.02 -10.17 -20.75
N VAL A 89 8.54 -10.92 -21.73
CA VAL A 89 9.42 -10.36 -22.75
C VAL A 89 8.59 -9.42 -23.63
N GLY A 90 8.88 -8.12 -23.51
CA GLY A 90 8.09 -7.02 -24.07
C GLY A 90 6.94 -6.64 -23.14
N GLN A 91 6.43 -5.41 -23.24
CA GLN A 91 5.08 -5.01 -22.81
C GLN A 91 4.93 -3.97 -21.66
N SER A 92 5.64 -2.85 -21.68
CA SER A 92 4.93 -1.60 -21.37
C SER A 92 4.10 -1.23 -22.61
N GLY A 93 2.77 -1.18 -22.46
CA GLY A 93 1.81 -0.87 -23.55
C GLY A 93 1.48 -2.00 -24.55
N ALA A 94 2.24 -3.10 -24.61
CA ALA A 94 1.96 -4.23 -25.52
C ALA A 94 1.34 -5.46 -24.83
N GLY A 95 1.12 -5.44 -23.52
CA GLY A 95 0.82 -6.62 -22.68
C GLY A 95 -0.32 -6.46 -21.72
N GLY A 96 -1.23 -5.57 -22.08
CA GLY A 96 -2.40 -5.30 -21.28
C GLY A 96 -2.12 -4.44 -20.05
N TYR A 97 -0.86 -4.08 -19.74
CA TYR A 97 -0.56 -3.14 -18.64
C TYR A 97 -0.41 -1.70 -19.13
N GLY A 98 -0.89 -0.78 -18.30
CA GLY A 98 -0.78 0.64 -18.50
C GLY A 98 -1.72 1.18 -19.57
N VAL A 99 -1.44 2.41 -19.99
CA VAL A 99 -2.16 3.01 -21.12
C VAL A 99 -1.84 2.21 -22.40
N PRO A 100 -2.85 1.73 -23.16
CA PRO A 100 -2.60 0.97 -24.37
C PRO A 100 -1.75 1.74 -25.38
N ALA A 101 -0.81 1.06 -26.03
CA ALA A 101 0.05 1.70 -27.03
C ALA A 101 -0.76 2.40 -28.13
N GLY A 102 -0.35 3.61 -28.51
CA GLY A 102 -1.03 4.42 -29.52
C GLY A 102 -2.27 5.17 -29.02
N THR A 103 -2.66 5.03 -27.75
CA THR A 103 -3.76 5.83 -27.18
C THR A 103 -3.41 7.32 -27.21
N PRO A 104 -4.25 8.17 -27.82
CA PRO A 104 -4.03 9.61 -27.81
C PRO A 104 -4.31 10.18 -26.42
N LEU A 105 -3.34 10.86 -25.82
CA LEU A 105 -3.47 11.49 -24.51
C LEU A 105 -3.43 13.02 -24.62
N ALA A 106 -4.40 13.70 -24.00
CA ALA A 106 -4.37 15.14 -23.85
C ALA A 106 -3.60 15.53 -22.58
N LYS A 107 -2.74 16.56 -22.67
CA LYS A 107 -1.99 17.03 -21.50
C LYS A 107 -2.93 17.64 -20.46
N SER A 108 -2.66 17.36 -19.18
CA SER A 108 -3.34 17.96 -18.02
C SER A 108 -2.35 18.20 -16.89
N GLY A 109 -2.68 19.14 -16.00
CA GLY A 109 -2.10 19.21 -14.66
C GLY A 109 -2.90 18.37 -13.67
N SER A 110 -2.64 18.60 -12.37
CA SER A 110 -3.43 18.00 -11.29
C SER A 110 -4.94 18.30 -11.41
N ILE A 111 -5.75 17.35 -10.96
CA ILE A 111 -7.22 17.41 -11.01
C ILE A 111 -7.77 17.17 -9.60
N THR A 112 -8.74 17.97 -9.19
CA THR A 112 -9.61 17.65 -8.06
C THR A 112 -10.90 17.06 -8.62
N ALA A 113 -11.15 15.79 -8.31
CA ALA A 113 -12.29 15.04 -8.83
C ALA A 113 -13.60 15.47 -8.17
N LYS A 114 -14.70 15.15 -8.86
CA LYS A 114 -16.08 15.24 -8.36
C LYS A 114 -16.71 13.86 -8.42
N SER A 115 -17.75 13.63 -7.62
CA SER A 115 -18.41 12.32 -7.59
C SER A 115 -18.97 11.96 -8.96
N GLY A 116 -18.80 10.71 -9.38
CA GLY A 116 -19.20 10.21 -10.70
C GLY A 116 -18.38 10.74 -11.87
N GLN A 117 -17.31 11.50 -11.63
CA GLN A 117 -16.49 12.04 -12.71
C GLN A 117 -15.70 10.93 -13.43
N VAL A 118 -15.73 10.97 -14.76
CA VAL A 118 -14.84 10.17 -15.61
C VAL A 118 -13.65 11.03 -16.03
N ILE A 119 -12.45 10.56 -15.71
CA ILE A 119 -11.17 11.19 -16.07
C ILE A 119 -10.46 10.22 -17.02
N GLU A 120 -10.40 10.54 -18.30
CA GLU A 120 -9.89 9.59 -19.29
C GLU A 120 -9.02 10.21 -20.38
N ASN A 121 -8.10 9.40 -20.91
CA ASN A 121 -7.21 9.74 -22.03
C ASN A 121 -6.37 11.01 -21.77
N LEU A 122 -5.84 11.13 -20.55
CA LEU A 122 -5.01 12.25 -20.12
C LEU A 122 -3.56 11.84 -19.85
N ASP A 123 -2.62 12.76 -20.15
CA ASP A 123 -1.24 12.74 -19.69
C ASP A 123 -1.11 13.80 -18.60
N ILE A 124 -1.19 13.36 -17.35
CA ILE A 124 -1.32 14.14 -16.13
C ILE A 124 0.05 14.32 -15.50
N THR A 125 0.54 15.55 -15.40
CA THR A 125 1.62 15.91 -14.48
C THR A 125 1.02 16.32 -13.14
N GLY A 126 1.36 15.59 -12.08
CA GLY A 126 0.81 15.78 -10.74
C GLY A 126 -0.13 14.66 -10.30
N ARG A 127 -1.28 15.03 -9.71
CA ARG A 127 -2.20 14.09 -9.04
C ARG A 127 -3.66 14.22 -9.49
N VAL A 128 -4.43 13.15 -9.31
CA VAL A 128 -5.90 13.22 -9.19
C VAL A 128 -6.25 13.05 -7.72
N LEU A 129 -6.82 14.10 -7.12
CA LEU A 129 -7.34 14.09 -5.74
C LEU A 129 -8.83 13.73 -5.75
N ILE A 130 -9.17 12.64 -5.09
CA ILE A 130 -10.52 12.19 -4.77
C ILE A 130 -10.74 12.44 -3.27
N GLY A 131 -11.26 13.63 -2.95
CA GLY A 131 -11.44 14.06 -1.56
C GLY A 131 -12.50 13.26 -0.78
N ASP A 132 -12.60 13.54 0.51
CA ASP A 132 -13.66 13.01 1.39
C ASP A 132 -15.06 13.32 0.82
N GLY A 133 -15.95 12.32 0.82
CA GLY A 133 -17.29 12.37 0.23
C GLY A 133 -17.34 12.29 -1.30
N VAL A 134 -16.20 12.12 -1.99
CA VAL A 134 -16.14 12.06 -3.46
C VAL A 134 -16.12 10.60 -3.93
N HIS A 135 -17.24 10.12 -4.49
CA HIS A 135 -17.41 8.71 -4.82
C HIS A 135 -17.55 8.43 -6.32
N ASP A 136 -17.35 7.18 -6.69
CA ASP A 136 -17.62 6.65 -8.04
C ASP A 136 -16.81 7.36 -9.13
N VAL A 137 -15.59 7.82 -8.80
CA VAL A 137 -14.67 8.38 -9.79
C VAL A 137 -14.15 7.25 -10.67
N VAL A 138 -14.12 7.47 -11.98
CA VAL A 138 -13.51 6.55 -12.94
C VAL A 138 -12.29 7.20 -13.55
N ILE A 139 -11.15 6.52 -13.51
CA ILE A 139 -9.92 6.93 -14.17
C ILE A 139 -9.58 5.88 -15.23
N ARG A 140 -9.43 6.27 -16.50
CA ARG A 140 -9.17 5.30 -17.57
C ARG A 140 -8.19 5.80 -18.61
N ASN A 141 -7.24 4.96 -19.03
CA ASN A 141 -6.25 5.32 -20.06
C ASN A 141 -5.50 6.61 -19.71
N CYS A 142 -5.16 6.79 -18.44
CA CYS A 142 -4.43 7.97 -17.98
C CYS A 142 -2.97 7.62 -17.70
N ARG A 143 -2.07 8.51 -18.11
CA ARG A 143 -0.67 8.48 -17.71
C ARG A 143 -0.44 9.54 -16.66
N PHE A 144 0.20 9.17 -15.56
CA PHE A 144 0.59 10.04 -14.47
C PHE A 144 2.11 10.16 -14.45
N THR A 145 2.61 11.39 -14.31
CA THR A 145 4.03 11.66 -14.07
C THR A 145 4.17 12.52 -12.81
N GLY A 146 4.79 11.95 -11.78
CA GLY A 146 5.20 12.66 -10.58
C GLY A 146 6.47 13.48 -10.82
N ASP A 147 6.52 14.67 -10.22
CA ASP A 147 7.62 15.63 -10.33
C ASP A 147 8.21 16.01 -8.96
N GLY A 148 7.87 15.25 -7.90
CA GLY A 148 8.32 15.47 -6.53
C GLY A 148 7.54 16.55 -5.77
N THR A 149 6.46 17.09 -6.35
CA THR A 149 5.68 18.18 -5.71
C THR A 149 4.39 17.72 -5.04
N VAL A 150 3.93 16.50 -5.33
CA VAL A 150 2.69 15.93 -4.79
C VAL A 150 2.94 14.55 -4.15
N PRO A 151 2.16 14.19 -3.13
CA PRO A 151 2.34 12.93 -2.40
C PRO A 151 1.94 11.68 -3.20
N TRP A 152 0.86 11.76 -3.99
CA TRP A 152 0.37 10.62 -4.75
C TRP A 152 -0.03 10.96 -6.19
N GLY A 153 -0.05 9.97 -7.08
CA GLY A 153 -0.61 10.09 -8.43
C GLY A 153 -2.12 9.96 -8.44
N ILE A 154 -2.62 8.89 -7.82
CA ILE A 154 -4.04 8.70 -7.47
C ILE A 154 -4.14 8.82 -5.95
N ASP A 155 -4.97 9.74 -5.48
CA ASP A 155 -5.02 10.17 -4.08
C ASP A 155 -6.46 10.16 -3.58
N THR A 156 -6.83 9.19 -2.73
CA THR A 156 -8.13 9.14 -2.06
C THR A 156 -8.02 9.61 -0.61
N GLU A 157 -8.86 10.55 -0.20
CA GLU A 157 -9.00 10.99 1.19
C GLU A 157 -10.33 10.54 1.80
N GLY A 158 -10.36 10.30 3.11
CA GLY A 158 -11.59 9.97 3.84
C GLY A 158 -12.31 8.74 3.26
N ASP A 159 -13.57 8.90 2.89
CA ASP A 159 -14.38 7.86 2.23
C ASP A 159 -14.46 7.99 0.70
N GLY A 160 -13.60 8.83 0.09
CA GLY A 160 -13.50 8.97 -1.36
C GLY A 160 -13.20 7.63 -2.05
N SER A 161 -13.72 7.43 -3.26
CA SER A 161 -13.59 6.15 -3.98
C SER A 161 -13.31 6.30 -5.48
N VAL A 162 -12.54 5.34 -6.02
CA VAL A 162 -12.08 5.37 -7.41
C VAL A 162 -11.97 3.97 -8.02
N ASN A 163 -12.37 3.87 -9.28
CA ASN A 163 -12.10 2.74 -10.17
C ASN A 163 -11.14 3.19 -11.27
N ALA A 164 -9.91 2.67 -11.25
CA ALA A 164 -8.87 2.98 -12.23
C ALA A 164 -8.59 1.78 -13.14
N ASP A 165 -8.50 2.01 -14.45
CA ASP A 165 -8.20 0.94 -15.41
C ASP A 165 -7.24 1.43 -16.50
N HIS A 166 -6.26 0.58 -16.86
CA HIS A 166 -5.25 0.89 -17.87
C HIS A 166 -4.52 2.22 -17.60
N VAL A 167 -4.00 2.38 -16.38
CA VAL A 167 -3.28 3.57 -15.95
C VAL A 167 -1.78 3.32 -15.92
N THR A 168 -0.98 4.28 -16.39
CA THR A 168 0.48 4.25 -16.22
C THR A 168 0.86 5.29 -15.17
N ILE A 169 1.61 4.91 -14.14
CA ILE A 169 2.05 5.82 -13.08
C ILE A 169 3.58 5.72 -12.96
N ARG A 170 4.25 6.86 -12.98
CA ARG A 170 5.71 6.90 -12.91
C ARG A 170 6.25 8.19 -12.31
N GLY A 171 7.53 8.15 -11.98
CA GLY A 171 8.30 9.32 -11.59
C GLY A 171 8.32 9.55 -10.09
N ASP A 172 8.51 10.81 -9.71
CA ASP A 172 8.77 11.18 -8.32
C ASP A 172 7.48 11.62 -7.61
N TYR A 173 7.05 10.84 -6.64
CA TYR A 173 5.97 11.18 -5.73
C TYR A 173 6.53 11.22 -4.33
N THR A 174 6.16 12.22 -3.52
CA THR A 174 6.75 12.36 -2.18
C THR A 174 6.32 11.24 -1.23
N ASP A 175 5.36 10.41 -1.62
CA ASP A 175 4.90 9.27 -0.84
C ASP A 175 4.70 7.98 -1.67
N ALA A 176 3.72 7.92 -2.59
CA ALA A 176 3.52 6.72 -3.41
C ALA A 176 2.84 7.00 -4.76
N GLY A 177 2.80 6.03 -5.68
CA GLY A 177 2.03 6.18 -6.92
C GLY A 177 0.51 6.23 -6.69
N ILE A 178 0.02 5.39 -5.78
CA ILE A 178 -1.40 5.28 -5.42
C ILE A 178 -1.54 5.30 -3.89
N GLY A 179 -2.51 6.08 -3.41
CA GLY A 179 -3.04 6.01 -2.05
C GLY A 179 -4.56 6.20 -2.09
N TYR A 180 -5.35 5.76 -1.11
CA TYR A 180 -5.01 4.86 -0.01
C TYR A 180 -6.17 3.90 0.30
N HIS A 181 -7.40 4.40 0.40
CA HIS A 181 -8.61 3.64 0.72
C HIS A 181 -9.60 3.60 -0.44
N ASN A 182 -10.44 2.57 -0.51
CA ASN A 182 -11.54 2.45 -1.49
C ASN A 182 -11.08 2.60 -2.96
N VAL A 183 -9.93 2.01 -3.26
CA VAL A 183 -9.32 2.00 -4.60
C VAL A 183 -9.55 0.64 -5.23
N THR A 184 -10.12 0.62 -6.43
CA THR A 184 -10.04 -0.54 -7.32
C THR A 184 -9.20 -0.15 -8.53
N VAL A 185 -8.15 -0.91 -8.81
CA VAL A 185 -7.27 -0.67 -9.94
C VAL A 185 -6.99 -1.96 -10.71
N SER A 186 -7.12 -1.90 -12.04
CA SER A 186 -6.77 -3.00 -12.94
C SER A 186 -5.86 -2.53 -14.07
N HIS A 187 -5.03 -3.44 -14.60
CA HIS A 187 -4.17 -3.16 -15.76
C HIS A 187 -3.24 -1.96 -15.53
N ALA A 188 -2.81 -1.70 -14.29
CA ALA A 188 -1.88 -0.62 -14.02
C ALA A 188 -0.44 -0.99 -14.44
N ASP A 189 0.33 0.02 -14.83
CA ASP A 189 1.77 -0.05 -15.09
C ASP A 189 2.47 1.00 -14.23
N ILE A 190 3.10 0.57 -13.14
CA ILE A 190 3.70 1.43 -12.11
C ILE A 190 5.21 1.23 -12.12
N TYR A 191 5.97 2.24 -12.52
CA TYR A 191 7.43 2.11 -12.64
C TYR A 191 8.21 3.40 -12.43
N GLY A 192 9.53 3.27 -12.25
CA GLY A 192 10.41 4.42 -12.06
C GLY A 192 10.05 5.24 -10.82
N MET A 193 9.49 4.58 -9.81
CA MET A 193 9.05 5.20 -8.56
C MET A 193 10.25 5.52 -7.67
N THR A 194 10.22 6.68 -7.03
CA THR A 194 11.22 7.12 -6.04
C THR A 194 10.89 6.67 -4.62
N ASN A 195 9.63 6.40 -4.33
CA ASN A 195 9.12 5.84 -3.07
C ASN A 195 8.24 4.62 -3.39
N ASP A 196 7.06 4.50 -2.79
CA ASP A 196 6.23 3.30 -2.92
C ASP A 196 5.46 3.26 -4.24
N GLY A 197 5.14 2.06 -4.72
CA GLY A 197 4.21 1.88 -5.83
C GLY A 197 2.79 2.23 -5.43
N ALA A 198 2.31 1.59 -4.36
CA ALA A 198 1.05 1.93 -3.72
C ALA A 198 1.12 1.75 -2.21
N LYS A 199 0.48 2.67 -1.49
CA LYS A 199 0.05 2.45 -0.12
C LYS A 199 -1.35 1.86 -0.13
N VAL A 200 -1.49 0.70 0.50
CA VAL A 200 -2.69 -0.14 0.46
C VAL A 200 -3.39 -0.06 1.81
N GLY A 201 -4.56 0.59 1.84
CA GLY A 201 -5.44 0.67 3.01
C GLY A 201 -6.70 -0.21 2.85
N ASN A 202 -7.76 0.11 3.61
CA ASN A 202 -9.08 -0.51 3.49
C ASN A 202 -9.69 -0.51 2.08
N ASN A 203 -10.40 -1.60 1.77
CA ASN A 203 -11.20 -1.76 0.55
C ASN A 203 -10.38 -1.50 -0.72
N PHE A 204 -9.20 -2.13 -0.79
CA PHE A 204 -8.26 -1.95 -1.87
C PHE A 204 -8.21 -3.20 -2.74
N THR A 205 -8.42 -3.04 -4.04
CA THR A 205 -8.29 -4.10 -5.03
C THR A 205 -7.30 -3.69 -6.10
N MET A 206 -6.29 -4.54 -6.34
CA MET A 206 -5.39 -4.41 -7.48
C MET A 206 -5.31 -5.74 -8.22
N THR A 207 -5.68 -5.73 -9.50
CA THR A 207 -5.59 -6.92 -10.34
C THR A 207 -4.85 -6.68 -11.64
N ASP A 208 -4.26 -7.74 -12.18
CA ASP A 208 -3.73 -7.77 -13.54
C ASP A 208 -2.81 -6.56 -13.84
N SER A 209 -2.00 -6.15 -12.87
CA SER A 209 -1.15 -4.96 -12.93
C SER A 209 0.33 -5.30 -12.82
N TRP A 210 1.19 -4.39 -13.26
CA TRP A 210 2.64 -4.55 -13.23
C TRP A 210 3.29 -3.40 -12.44
N ILE A 211 4.06 -3.77 -11.40
CA ILE A 211 4.86 -2.84 -10.59
C ILE A 211 6.32 -3.21 -10.77
N HIS A 212 7.13 -2.32 -11.34
CA HIS A 212 8.50 -2.67 -11.71
C HIS A 212 9.48 -1.50 -11.82
N ASP A 213 10.77 -1.83 -11.91
CA ASP A 213 11.84 -0.89 -12.26
C ASP A 213 11.86 0.39 -11.42
N PHE A 214 11.84 0.24 -10.09
CA PHE A 214 11.89 1.38 -9.18
C PHE A 214 13.27 2.04 -9.20
N THR A 215 13.28 3.34 -8.96
CA THR A 215 14.48 4.16 -8.81
C THR A 215 14.42 4.92 -7.49
N PRO A 216 14.56 4.22 -6.34
CA PRO A 216 14.31 4.82 -5.04
C PRO A 216 15.17 6.06 -4.79
N ALA A 217 14.58 7.07 -4.17
CA ALA A 217 15.32 8.21 -3.66
C ALA A 217 16.27 7.76 -2.53
N THR A 218 17.28 8.58 -2.26
CA THR A 218 18.20 8.31 -1.14
C THR A 218 17.43 8.29 0.17
N GLY A 219 17.58 7.20 0.93
CA GLY A 219 16.91 6.96 2.20
C GLY A 219 15.44 6.60 2.07
N ALA A 220 14.92 6.45 0.85
CA ALA A 220 13.54 6.04 0.64
C ALA A 220 13.35 4.59 1.09
N HIS A 221 12.25 4.36 1.78
CA HIS A 221 11.80 3.02 2.14
C HIS A 221 10.86 2.48 1.07
N ALA A 222 11.36 2.42 -0.18
CA ALA A 222 10.51 2.15 -1.33
C ALA A 222 10.02 0.70 -1.34
N ASP A 223 8.70 0.52 -1.29
CA ASP A 223 8.01 -0.76 -1.36
C ASP A 223 7.15 -0.84 -2.63
N GLY A 224 7.11 -2.00 -3.28
CA GLY A 224 6.20 -2.20 -4.42
C GLY A 224 4.74 -1.96 -3.99
N LEU A 225 4.32 -2.65 -2.93
CA LEU A 225 3.05 -2.45 -2.23
C LEU A 225 3.32 -2.38 -0.72
N GLN A 226 2.97 -1.27 -0.08
CA GLN A 226 2.99 -1.14 1.37
C GLN A 226 1.56 -1.21 1.93
N ILE A 227 1.23 -2.32 2.57
CA ILE A 227 -0.02 -2.51 3.30
C ILE A 227 0.18 -1.98 4.72
N MET A 228 -0.58 -0.95 5.09
CA MET A 228 -0.45 -0.29 6.39
C MET A 228 -1.82 0.02 7.02
N GLU A 229 -1.80 0.61 8.21
CA GLU A 229 -2.91 1.19 9.00
C GLU A 229 -4.35 0.92 8.55
N ARG A 230 -5.19 0.41 9.47
CA ARG A 230 -6.64 0.25 9.25
C ARG A 230 -6.89 -0.43 7.91
N VAL A 231 -6.48 -1.69 7.82
CA VAL A 231 -6.61 -2.47 6.59
C VAL A 231 -7.59 -3.64 6.78
N ALA A 232 -8.48 -3.78 5.81
CA ALA A 232 -9.48 -4.82 5.69
C ALA A 232 -9.94 -4.86 4.22
N ASN A 233 -10.42 -6.03 3.78
CA ASN A 233 -10.96 -6.23 2.43
C ASN A 233 -9.97 -5.85 1.34
N VAL A 234 -8.79 -6.47 1.36
CA VAL A 234 -7.75 -6.24 0.36
C VAL A 234 -7.65 -7.44 -0.56
N LEU A 235 -7.61 -7.17 -1.86
CA LEU A 235 -7.36 -8.16 -2.90
C LEU A 235 -6.21 -7.71 -3.79
N VAL A 236 -5.13 -8.50 -3.81
CA VAL A 236 -4.01 -8.35 -4.73
C VAL A 236 -3.93 -9.64 -5.54
N GLN A 237 -4.36 -9.60 -6.80
CA GLN A 237 -4.50 -10.81 -7.61
C GLN A 237 -3.95 -10.70 -9.03
N HIS A 238 -3.26 -11.75 -9.50
CA HIS A 238 -2.73 -11.85 -10.87
C HIS A 238 -1.81 -10.70 -11.30
N ASN A 239 -1.17 -10.02 -10.34
CA ASN A 239 -0.22 -8.96 -10.62
C ASN A 239 1.18 -9.52 -10.85
N VAL A 240 2.02 -8.71 -11.50
CA VAL A 240 3.47 -8.85 -11.48
C VAL A 240 4.02 -7.75 -10.57
N VAL A 241 4.50 -8.11 -9.38
CA VAL A 241 5.11 -7.17 -8.43
C VAL A 241 6.59 -7.47 -8.36
N ASN A 242 7.38 -6.73 -9.13
CA ASN A 242 8.83 -6.85 -9.19
C ASN A 242 9.49 -5.47 -9.31
N PRO A 243 9.46 -4.63 -8.26
CA PRO A 243 10.11 -3.31 -8.25
C PRO A 243 11.64 -3.36 -8.48
N GLY A 244 12.23 -4.56 -8.46
CA GLY A 244 13.67 -4.75 -8.55
C GLY A 244 14.37 -4.56 -7.21
N LEU A 245 15.69 -4.36 -7.24
CA LEU A 245 16.48 -4.10 -6.03
C LEU A 245 16.72 -2.60 -5.77
N GLY A 246 16.33 -1.74 -6.70
CA GLY A 246 16.72 -0.33 -6.72
C GLY A 246 18.22 -0.16 -6.95
N GLY A 247 18.80 0.87 -6.33
CA GLY A 247 20.22 1.16 -6.34
C GLY A 247 21.05 0.35 -5.34
N GLU A 248 22.20 0.91 -4.96
CA GLU A 248 23.07 0.30 -3.96
C GLU A 248 22.40 0.34 -2.58
N TRP A 249 22.44 -0.79 -1.87
CA TRP A 249 22.01 -0.83 -0.48
C TRP A 249 23.15 -0.35 0.41
N SER A 250 22.79 0.42 1.42
CA SER A 250 23.71 0.89 2.42
C SER A 250 23.10 0.72 3.80
N LYS A 251 23.94 0.45 4.80
CA LYS A 251 23.51 0.56 6.21
C LYS A 251 23.36 2.02 6.64
N ASP A 252 23.96 2.95 5.91
CA ASP A 252 23.77 4.38 6.10
C ASP A 252 22.52 4.81 5.30
N PRO A 253 21.43 5.21 5.96
CA PRO A 253 20.21 5.65 5.28
C PRO A 253 20.45 6.84 4.35
N ALA A 254 21.46 7.68 4.63
CA ALA A 254 21.82 8.81 3.78
C ALA A 254 22.50 8.40 2.46
N ALA A 255 22.76 7.10 2.27
CA ALA A 255 23.33 6.53 1.06
C ALA A 255 22.52 5.37 0.48
N ASP A 256 21.53 4.85 1.21
CA ASP A 256 20.70 3.74 0.76
C ASP A 256 19.76 4.19 -0.37
N ARG A 257 19.73 3.44 -1.47
CA ARG A 257 18.81 3.66 -2.61
C ARG A 257 18.12 2.36 -3.01
N SER A 258 18.07 1.39 -2.10
CA SER A 258 17.51 0.08 -2.38
C SER A 258 15.99 0.07 -2.25
N VAL A 259 15.37 -0.87 -2.94
CA VAL A 259 13.97 -1.24 -2.70
C VAL A 259 13.93 -2.09 -1.44
N ASN A 260 13.03 -1.75 -0.51
CA ASN A 260 12.86 -2.49 0.73
C ASN A 260 12.16 -3.83 0.49
N SER A 261 10.96 -3.82 -0.12
CA SER A 261 10.22 -5.04 -0.41
C SER A 261 9.40 -4.96 -1.70
N ALA A 262 9.02 -6.11 -2.25
CA ALA A 262 7.97 -6.16 -3.26
C ALA A 262 6.61 -5.91 -2.60
N MET A 263 6.39 -6.52 -1.43
CA MET A 263 5.18 -6.36 -0.63
C MET A 263 5.52 -6.37 0.86
N ILE A 264 5.11 -5.34 1.58
CA ILE A 264 5.24 -5.28 3.04
C ILE A 264 3.86 -5.13 3.70
N MET A 265 3.63 -5.86 4.80
CA MET A 265 2.57 -5.58 5.78
C MET A 265 3.23 -5.06 7.05
N ASN A 266 3.00 -3.78 7.33
CA ASN A 266 3.56 -3.10 8.49
C ASN A 266 3.02 -3.71 9.81
N ASP A 267 3.82 -3.72 10.87
CA ASP A 267 3.44 -4.19 12.21
C ASP A 267 2.33 -3.33 12.86
N SER A 268 2.15 -2.11 12.37
CA SER A 268 1.22 -1.11 12.87
C SER A 268 -0.19 -1.23 12.25
N ILE A 269 -0.53 -2.38 11.67
CA ILE A 269 -1.89 -2.65 11.19
C ILE A 269 -2.83 -2.76 12.40
N ASP A 270 -3.47 -1.64 12.73
CA ASP A 270 -4.68 -1.64 13.55
C ASP A 270 -5.82 -2.24 12.71
N ARG A 271 -6.28 -3.45 13.02
CA ARG A 271 -7.27 -4.21 12.23
C ARG A 271 -8.71 -3.69 12.44
N GLY A 272 -8.88 -2.36 12.46
CA GLY A 272 -10.07 -1.62 12.89
C GLY A 272 -11.41 -1.97 12.23
N THR A 273 -11.50 -2.95 11.33
CA THR A 273 -12.74 -3.63 10.88
C THR A 273 -12.43 -5.00 10.24
N ALA A 274 -13.42 -5.90 10.21
CA ALA A 274 -13.27 -7.27 9.70
C ALA A 274 -13.15 -7.31 8.17
N GLY A 275 -12.10 -7.95 7.67
CA GLY A 275 -11.90 -8.25 6.25
C GLY A 275 -10.56 -8.92 6.01
N ARG A 276 -10.54 -9.91 5.12
CA ARG A 276 -9.33 -10.67 4.78
C ARG A 276 -8.42 -9.86 3.86
N ILE A 277 -7.11 -10.01 4.02
CA ILE A 277 -6.12 -9.62 3.02
C ILE A 277 -5.82 -10.85 2.17
N VAL A 278 -6.12 -10.80 0.87
CA VAL A 278 -5.89 -11.90 -0.07
C VAL A 278 -4.82 -11.48 -1.08
N VAL A 279 -3.75 -12.27 -1.15
CA VAL A 279 -2.69 -12.14 -2.15
C VAL A 279 -2.61 -13.45 -2.91
N ASP A 280 -3.20 -13.48 -4.10
CA ASP A 280 -3.44 -14.71 -4.85
C ASP A 280 -2.91 -14.65 -6.29
N GLY A 281 -2.21 -15.70 -6.71
CA GLY A 281 -1.86 -15.88 -8.13
C GLY A 281 -0.91 -14.82 -8.70
N ASN A 282 -0.19 -14.06 -7.86
CA ASN A 282 0.72 -13.02 -8.32
C ASN A 282 2.10 -13.59 -8.67
N GLN A 283 2.84 -12.92 -9.54
CA GLN A 283 4.29 -13.10 -9.65
C GLN A 283 5.00 -12.05 -8.79
N ILE A 284 5.83 -12.49 -7.84
CA ILE A 284 6.41 -11.61 -6.81
C ILE A 284 7.94 -11.71 -6.82
N GLY A 285 8.64 -10.58 -6.86
CA GLY A 285 10.10 -10.53 -6.85
C GLY A 285 10.66 -9.16 -6.47
N GLY A 286 11.98 -9.06 -6.33
CA GLY A 286 12.63 -7.81 -5.94
C GLY A 286 12.70 -7.61 -4.43
N GLY A 287 13.19 -6.44 -4.03
CA GLY A 287 13.35 -6.02 -2.64
C GLY A 287 14.50 -6.68 -1.88
N GLY A 288 14.66 -6.26 -0.63
CA GLY A 288 15.48 -6.92 0.35
C GLY A 288 14.97 -8.34 0.62
N TYR A 289 13.78 -8.43 1.20
CA TYR A 289 12.91 -9.60 1.09
C TYR A 289 11.80 -9.28 0.10
N SER A 290 11.41 -10.20 -0.78
CA SER A 290 10.28 -9.92 -1.69
C SER A 290 8.98 -9.75 -0.93
N VAL A 291 8.84 -10.44 0.20
CA VAL A 291 7.68 -10.37 1.06
C VAL A 291 8.12 -10.17 2.51
N TYR A 292 7.54 -9.18 3.18
CA TYR A 292 7.78 -8.87 4.59
C TYR A 292 6.47 -8.70 5.35
N PHE A 293 6.18 -9.49 6.39
CA PHE A 293 4.90 -9.41 7.12
C PHE A 293 5.07 -9.47 8.64
N GLY A 294 4.75 -8.38 9.34
CA GLY A 294 5.01 -8.29 10.79
C GLY A 294 3.90 -8.76 11.73
N VAL A 295 2.70 -9.09 11.23
CA VAL A 295 1.53 -9.31 12.08
C VAL A 295 0.64 -10.46 11.60
N PRO A 296 0.35 -11.47 12.45
CA PRO A 296 -0.61 -12.53 12.14
C PRO A 296 -2.05 -11.99 12.08
N GLY A 297 -2.90 -12.65 11.29
CA GLY A 297 -4.34 -12.37 11.22
C GLY A 297 -4.90 -12.31 9.80
N ASP A 298 -6.12 -12.86 9.63
CA ASP A 298 -6.91 -13.08 8.40
C ASP A 298 -6.23 -12.68 7.08
N THR A 299 -5.15 -13.38 6.76
CA THR A 299 -4.32 -13.16 5.58
C THR A 299 -4.19 -14.46 4.83
N ALA A 300 -4.25 -14.39 3.50
CA ALA A 300 -4.07 -15.54 2.65
C ALA A 300 -3.09 -15.21 1.52
N PHE A 301 -1.98 -15.95 1.50
CA PHE A 301 -0.99 -15.95 0.43
C PHE A 301 -1.09 -17.26 -0.32
N THR A 302 -1.75 -17.23 -1.48
CA THR A 302 -2.06 -18.45 -2.24
C THR A 302 -1.56 -18.37 -3.66
N ASN A 303 -1.06 -19.50 -4.18
CA ASN A 303 -0.75 -19.66 -5.61
C ASN A 303 0.22 -18.63 -6.21
N ASN A 304 1.02 -17.93 -5.39
CA ASN A 304 1.94 -16.92 -5.89
C ASN A 304 3.21 -17.58 -6.46
N ARG A 305 3.80 -16.95 -7.48
CA ARG A 305 5.04 -17.38 -8.13
C ARG A 305 6.17 -16.42 -7.82
N PHE A 306 7.14 -16.85 -7.02
CA PHE A 306 8.28 -16.04 -6.62
C PHE A 306 9.39 -16.06 -7.67
N VAL A 307 9.96 -14.89 -7.98
CA VAL A 307 11.10 -14.77 -8.88
C VAL A 307 12.37 -15.08 -8.09
N ARG A 308 12.97 -16.25 -8.34
CA ARG A 308 14.21 -16.67 -7.66
C ARG A 308 15.33 -15.67 -7.93
N ASP A 309 16.16 -15.44 -6.92
CA ASP A 309 17.36 -14.58 -6.99
C ASP A 309 17.08 -13.11 -7.39
N SER A 310 15.82 -12.67 -7.33
CA SER A 310 15.43 -11.27 -7.53
C SER A 310 15.52 -10.44 -6.24
N TYR A 311 15.58 -11.09 -5.08
CA TYR A 311 15.70 -10.49 -3.75
C TYR A 311 17.15 -10.44 -3.26
N ARG A 312 17.39 -9.72 -2.15
CA ARG A 312 18.70 -9.62 -1.49
C ARG A 312 18.91 -10.68 -0.41
N TRP A 313 17.89 -10.95 0.40
CA TRP A 313 17.98 -11.78 1.60
C TRP A 313 17.14 -13.04 1.51
N GLY A 314 15.96 -12.96 0.89
CA GLY A 314 15.08 -14.11 0.71
C GLY A 314 13.77 -13.77 0.00
N PRO A 315 13.02 -14.78 -0.46
CA PRO A 315 11.69 -14.56 -1.03
C PRO A 315 10.70 -14.07 0.03
N VAL A 316 10.88 -14.51 1.28
CA VAL A 316 10.03 -14.21 2.42
C VAL A 316 10.92 -13.95 3.63
N GLU A 317 10.55 -12.95 4.42
CA GLU A 317 11.22 -12.61 5.68
C GLU A 317 10.94 -13.69 6.75
N PRO A 318 11.95 -14.21 7.49
CA PRO A 318 11.76 -15.37 8.37
C PRO A 318 10.76 -15.17 9.53
N SER A 319 10.49 -13.93 9.93
CA SER A 319 9.51 -13.65 10.97
C SER A 319 8.08 -13.58 10.42
N ALA A 320 7.89 -13.61 9.10
CA ALA A 320 6.60 -13.53 8.43
C ALA A 320 5.58 -14.50 9.03
N LYS A 321 4.38 -13.98 9.28
CA LYS A 321 3.23 -14.77 9.75
C LYS A 321 2.05 -14.47 8.85
N THR A 322 1.38 -15.53 8.39
CA THR A 322 0.09 -15.45 7.70
C THR A 322 -0.79 -16.60 8.16
N ASP A 323 -2.11 -16.44 8.04
CA ASP A 323 -3.06 -17.48 8.43
C ASP A 323 -3.14 -18.60 7.39
N VAL A 324 -2.99 -18.27 6.10
CA VAL A 324 -2.99 -19.23 5.00
C VAL A 324 -1.79 -19.01 4.09
N TRP A 325 -0.92 -20.00 3.99
CA TRP A 325 0.18 -20.06 3.02
C TRP A 325 0.12 -21.37 2.24
N SER A 326 -0.26 -21.32 0.96
CA SER A 326 -0.37 -22.54 0.16
C SER A 326 -0.17 -22.29 -1.34
N GLY A 327 0.31 -23.29 -2.07
CA GLY A 327 0.50 -23.19 -3.53
C GLY A 327 1.59 -22.20 -3.98
N ASN A 328 2.32 -21.56 -3.05
CA ASN A 328 3.38 -20.62 -3.37
C ASN A 328 4.62 -21.35 -3.87
N THR A 329 5.08 -21.00 -5.05
CA THR A 329 6.18 -21.69 -5.76
C THR A 329 7.16 -20.71 -6.37
N PHE A 330 8.35 -21.16 -6.73
CA PHE A 330 9.25 -20.36 -7.56
C PHE A 330 8.90 -20.48 -9.05
N THR A 331 9.05 -19.37 -9.77
CA THR A 331 8.77 -19.24 -11.22
C THR A 331 9.63 -20.16 -12.09
N ASP A 332 10.84 -20.52 -11.66
CA ASP A 332 11.84 -21.22 -12.48
C ASP A 332 11.65 -22.74 -12.51
N ASN A 333 11.28 -23.33 -11.37
CA ASN A 333 11.24 -24.77 -11.20
C ASN A 333 10.01 -25.29 -10.45
N GLY A 334 9.09 -24.40 -10.04
CA GLY A 334 7.89 -24.78 -9.29
C GLY A 334 8.17 -25.27 -7.87
N ALA A 335 9.40 -25.17 -7.36
CA ALA A 335 9.71 -25.56 -5.99
C ALA A 335 8.91 -24.71 -5.01
N ALA A 336 8.40 -25.34 -3.95
CA ALA A 336 7.62 -24.64 -2.92
C ALA A 336 8.46 -23.55 -2.23
N VAL A 337 7.81 -22.42 -1.96
CA VAL A 337 8.35 -21.34 -1.12
C VAL A 337 7.74 -21.52 0.27
N ALA A 338 8.59 -21.54 1.31
CA ALA A 338 8.13 -21.52 2.69
C ALA A 338 7.98 -20.07 3.19
N PRO A 339 7.04 -19.80 4.11
CA PRO A 339 7.00 -18.53 4.82
C PRO A 339 8.17 -18.39 5.78
#